data_AF-X1I109-F1
#
_entry.id   AF-X1I109-F1
#
_cell.length_a   1.000
_cell.length_b   1.000
_cell.length_c   1.000
_cell.angle_alpha   90.00
_cell.angle_beta   90.00
_cell.angle_gamma   90.00
#
_symmetry.space_group_name_H-M   'P 1'
#
loop_
_entity.id
_entity.type
_entity.pdbx_description
1 polymer ?
#
loop_
_entity_poly.entity_id
_entity_poly.type
_entity_poly.pdbx_seq_one_letter_code
_entity_poly.pdbx_strand_id
1 'polypeptide(L)'
;MLEENYSGQDDDNEEVTFGAKTIKDLTWKHLMDAYTCTECGRCTSGCPANITGKKLSPRKIVMDTRDNLEEIADKLFNRKSSEKDNEKKTRTLFDFISAEELWACTTCNACTYECPVNIDPL
;
A
#
# COMPACT_ATOMS: atom_id res chain seq x y z
N MET A 1 -1.30 -6.79 47.72
CA MET A 1 -1.75 -7.82 46.77
C MET A 1 -1.48 -7.27 45.39
N LEU A 2 -0.23 -7.49 44.93
CA LEU A 2 0.31 -7.45 43.55
C LEU A 2 -0.01 -6.14 42.79
N GLU A 3 0.81 -5.08 42.74
CA GLU A 3 2.21 -5.01 42.25
C GLU A 3 2.56 -6.06 41.20
N GLU A 4 1.96 -5.93 40.02
CA GLU A 4 2.47 -6.53 38.77
C GLU A 4 2.98 -5.43 37.84
N ASN A 5 4.24 -5.08 38.08
CA ASN A 5 5.29 -4.85 37.07
C ASN A 5 4.82 -4.64 35.62
N TYR A 6 4.53 -3.39 35.25
CA TYR A 6 4.69 -2.92 33.88
C TYR A 6 6.20 -2.74 33.64
N SER A 7 6.90 -3.84 33.37
CA SER A 7 8.26 -3.79 32.84
C SER A 7 8.17 -3.42 31.37
N GLY A 8 8.10 -2.12 31.09
CA GLY A 8 8.47 -1.58 29.78
C GLY A 8 9.94 -1.89 29.55
N GLN A 9 10.22 -3.06 28.97
CA GLN A 9 11.49 -3.32 28.32
C GLN A 9 11.38 -2.71 26.94
N ASP A 10 11.68 -1.42 26.84
CA ASP A 10 12.04 -0.82 25.56
C ASP A 10 13.43 -1.39 25.23
N ASP A 11 13.44 -2.42 24.39
CA ASP A 11 14.65 -2.95 23.79
C ASP A 11 15.15 -1.90 22.78
N ASP A 12 16.09 -1.06 23.21
CA ASP A 12 16.70 0.05 22.45
C ASP A 12 17.51 -0.42 21.20
N ASN A 13 17.30 -1.66 20.74
CA ASN A 13 18.03 -2.29 19.64
C ASN A 13 17.15 -2.94 18.56
N GLU A 14 15.85 -2.68 18.54
CA GLU A 14 15.04 -2.90 17.33
C GLU A 14 15.07 -1.65 16.44
N GLU A 15 15.52 -1.79 15.20
CA GLU A 15 15.34 -0.75 14.18
C GLU A 15 13.84 -0.52 13.94
N VAL A 16 13.25 0.44 14.66
CA VAL A 16 11.85 0.81 14.50
C VAL A 16 11.64 1.35 13.09
N THR A 17 10.93 0.57 12.27
CA THR A 17 10.59 0.95 10.90
C THR A 17 9.23 1.65 10.89
N PHE A 18 9.18 2.84 10.29
CA PHE A 18 7.96 3.64 10.18
C PHE A 18 7.39 3.59 8.77
N GLY A 19 6.06 3.43 8.68
CA GLY A 19 5.32 3.40 7.43
C GLY A 19 5.52 2.09 6.64
N ALA A 20 5.20 2.14 5.35
CA ALA A 20 5.30 1.00 4.44
C ALA A 20 6.28 1.31 3.30
N LYS A 21 7.26 0.41 3.09
CA LYS A 21 8.26 0.53 2.01
C LYS A 21 7.99 -0.49 0.90
N THR A 22 7.53 -1.68 1.28
CA THR A 22 7.27 -2.82 0.43
C THR A 22 5.83 -3.32 0.62
N ILE A 23 5.35 -4.17 -0.30
CA ILE A 23 4.00 -4.74 -0.20
C ILE A 23 3.80 -5.53 1.11
N LYS A 24 4.88 -6.07 1.68
CA LYS A 24 4.84 -6.90 2.90
C LYS A 24 4.57 -6.10 4.16
N ASP A 25 4.77 -4.78 4.09
CA ASP A 25 4.51 -3.87 5.20
C ASP A 25 3.01 -3.48 5.25
N LEU A 26 2.23 -3.83 4.23
CA LEU A 26 0.79 -3.60 4.19
C LEU A 26 0.03 -4.70 4.92
N THR A 27 -1.12 -4.31 5.51
CA THR A 27 -2.03 -5.27 6.15
C THR A 27 -2.71 -6.16 5.10
N TRP A 28 -3.11 -7.36 5.52
CA TRP A 28 -3.90 -8.26 4.65
C TRP A 28 -5.17 -7.59 4.10
N LYS A 29 -5.81 -6.70 4.86
CA LYS A 29 -6.95 -5.91 4.41
C LYS A 29 -6.58 -5.06 3.19
N HIS A 30 -5.48 -4.31 3.25
CA HIS A 30 -5.07 -3.45 2.12
C HIS A 30 -4.79 -4.26 0.85
N LEU A 31 -4.22 -5.47 1.00
CA LEU A 31 -3.99 -6.37 -0.13
C LEU A 31 -5.31 -6.89 -0.75
N MET A 32 -6.30 -7.21 0.09
CA MET A 32 -7.62 -7.63 -0.39
C MET A 32 -8.42 -6.47 -1.00
N ASP A 33 -8.32 -5.28 -0.43
CA ASP A 33 -8.93 -4.06 -0.97
C ASP A 33 -8.37 -3.77 -2.37
N ALA A 34 -7.06 -3.97 -2.59
CA ALA A 34 -6.44 -3.86 -3.91
C ALA A 34 -6.99 -4.86 -4.92
N TYR A 35 -7.16 -6.14 -4.53
CA TYR A 35 -7.73 -7.18 -5.41
C TYR A 35 -9.22 -7.01 -5.71
N THR A 36 -9.97 -6.45 -4.78
CA THR A 36 -11.44 -6.29 -4.91
C THR A 36 -11.85 -5.06 -5.72
N CYS A 37 -10.89 -4.19 -6.08
CA CYS A 37 -11.17 -2.99 -6.85
C CYS A 37 -11.83 -3.33 -8.20
N THR A 38 -13.02 -2.79 -8.43
CA THR A 38 -13.78 -2.98 -9.68
C THR A 38 -13.41 -2.00 -10.78
N GLU A 39 -12.39 -1.16 -10.54
CA GLU A 39 -11.90 -0.14 -11.46
C GLU A 39 -12.96 0.90 -11.90
N CYS A 40 -14.06 1.03 -11.16
CA CYS A 40 -15.19 1.91 -11.52
C CYS A 40 -14.88 3.42 -11.55
N GLY A 41 -13.75 3.86 -10.99
CA GLY A 41 -13.29 5.25 -11.08
C GLY A 41 -13.97 6.27 -10.17
N ARG A 42 -14.97 5.87 -9.38
CA ARG A 42 -15.73 6.80 -8.52
C ARG A 42 -14.84 7.53 -7.49
N CYS A 43 -13.89 6.82 -6.90
CA CYS A 43 -12.92 7.40 -5.96
C CYS A 43 -11.98 8.43 -6.62
N THR A 44 -11.67 8.29 -7.91
CA THR A 44 -10.88 9.26 -8.67
C THR A 44 -11.73 10.45 -9.10
N SER A 45 -12.96 10.23 -9.58
CA SER A 45 -13.86 11.31 -9.99
C SER A 45 -14.30 12.19 -8.81
N GLY A 46 -14.42 11.62 -7.61
CA GLY A 46 -14.75 12.36 -6.39
C GLY A 46 -13.55 13.00 -5.69
N CYS A 47 -12.31 12.72 -6.12
CA CYS A 47 -11.12 13.23 -5.44
C CYS A 47 -10.86 14.71 -5.77
N PRO A 48 -10.86 15.63 -4.79
CA PRO A 48 -10.61 17.05 -5.04
C PRO A 48 -9.20 17.34 -5.56
N ALA A 49 -8.20 16.57 -5.12
CA ALA A 49 -6.83 16.66 -5.64
C ALA A 49 -6.78 16.29 -7.14
N ASN A 50 -7.48 15.22 -7.53
CA ASN A 50 -7.56 14.81 -8.93
C ASN A 50 -8.31 15.85 -9.79
N ILE A 51 -9.45 16.37 -9.30
CA ILE A 51 -10.28 17.36 -10.01
C ILE A 51 -9.49 18.65 -10.30
N THR A 52 -8.59 19.04 -9.40
CA THR A 52 -7.73 20.23 -9.56
C THR A 52 -6.51 19.99 -10.46
N GLY A 53 -6.41 18.81 -11.10
CA GLY A 53 -5.34 18.47 -12.05
C GLY A 53 -4.05 17.99 -11.40
N LYS A 54 -4.02 17.68 -10.09
CA LYS A 54 -2.87 17.02 -9.47
C LYS A 54 -2.77 15.58 -9.97
N LYS A 55 -1.58 14.98 -9.86
CA LYS A 55 -1.31 13.60 -10.33
C LYS A 55 -2.02 12.51 -9.52
N LEU A 56 -2.50 12.82 -8.31
CA LEU A 56 -3.15 11.83 -7.44
C LEU A 56 -4.45 11.30 -8.06
N SER A 57 -4.51 9.98 -8.22
CA SER A 57 -5.73 9.24 -8.48
C SER A 57 -5.84 8.10 -7.45
N PRO A 58 -6.79 8.16 -6.49
CA PRO A 58 -6.97 7.11 -5.49
C PRO A 58 -7.20 5.74 -6.10
N ARG A 59 -7.93 5.64 -7.23
CA ARG A 59 -8.06 4.38 -7.96
C ARG A 59 -6.70 3.85 -8.38
N LYS A 60 -5.84 4.71 -8.95
CA LYS A 60 -4.53 4.29 -9.45
C LYS A 60 -3.67 3.74 -8.32
N ILE A 61 -3.64 4.39 -7.15
CA ILE A 61 -2.91 3.88 -5.97
C ILE A 61 -3.32 2.44 -5.60
N VAL A 62 -4.62 2.18 -5.56
CA VAL A 62 -5.17 0.85 -5.27
C VAL A 62 -4.76 -0.16 -6.35
N MET A 63 -4.83 0.23 -7.63
CA MET A 63 -4.43 -0.66 -8.74
C MET A 63 -2.93 -0.93 -8.75
N ASP A 64 -2.11 0.10 -8.56
CA ASP A 64 -0.64 -0.03 -8.50
C ASP A 64 -0.22 -0.97 -7.36
N THR A 65 -0.97 -0.97 -6.26
CA THR A 65 -0.77 -1.91 -5.14
C THR A 65 -1.09 -3.34 -5.56
N ARG A 66 -2.19 -3.56 -6.31
CA ARG A 66 -2.53 -4.88 -6.88
C ARG A 66 -1.45 -5.36 -7.85
N ASP A 67 -1.03 -4.50 -8.78
CA ASP A 67 -0.08 -4.85 -9.82
C ASP A 67 1.30 -5.21 -9.19
N ASN A 68 1.72 -4.50 -8.15
CA ASN A 68 2.92 -4.85 -7.36
C ASN A 68 2.78 -6.24 -6.70
N LEU A 69 1.60 -6.53 -6.12
CA LEU A 69 1.32 -7.81 -5.50
C LEU A 69 1.31 -8.96 -6.52
N GLU A 70 0.74 -8.76 -7.70
CA GLU A 70 0.72 -9.74 -8.80
C GLU A 70 2.14 -10.05 -9.30
N GLU A 71 2.98 -9.03 -9.49
CA GLU A 71 4.37 -9.28 -9.87
C GLU A 71 5.15 -10.09 -8.84
N ILE A 72 4.86 -9.90 -7.55
CA ILE A 72 5.47 -10.67 -6.46
C ILE A 72 4.91 -12.09 -6.46
N ALA A 73 3.60 -12.26 -6.64
CA ALA A 73 2.96 -13.56 -6.76
C ALA A 73 3.56 -14.36 -7.93
N ASP A 74 3.71 -13.75 -9.10
CA ASP A 74 4.32 -14.39 -10.27
C ASP A 74 5.75 -14.85 -10.01
N LYS A 75 6.56 -14.02 -9.33
CA LYS A 75 7.93 -14.39 -8.92
C LYS A 75 7.95 -15.54 -7.92
N LEU A 76 6.91 -15.70 -7.11
CA LEU A 76 6.79 -16.80 -6.15
C LEU A 76 6.35 -18.10 -6.83
N PHE A 77 5.35 -18.03 -7.72
CA PHE A 77 4.78 -19.20 -8.39
C PHE A 77 5.64 -19.70 -9.56
N ASN A 78 6.25 -18.81 -10.33
CA ASN A 78 7.08 -19.17 -11.50
C ASN A 78 8.55 -19.42 -11.14
N ARG A 79 8.89 -19.62 -9.86
CA ARG A 79 10.21 -20.09 -9.43
C ARG A 79 10.47 -21.52 -9.92
N LYS A 80 10.77 -21.68 -11.21
CA LYS A 80 11.56 -22.82 -11.68
C LYS A 80 12.90 -22.76 -10.96
N SER A 81 13.31 -23.89 -10.41
CA SER A 81 14.52 -24.09 -9.60
C SER A 81 15.80 -23.82 -10.40
N SER A 82 16.13 -22.57 -10.65
CA SER A 82 17.44 -22.18 -11.14
C SER A 82 17.91 -20.93 -10.41
N GLU A 83 18.85 -21.16 -9.50
CA GLU A 83 19.72 -20.14 -8.93
C GLU A 83 20.39 -19.28 -10.01
N LYS A 84 20.73 -18.06 -9.59
CA LYS A 84 21.44 -16.97 -10.28
C LYS A 84 20.52 -15.88 -10.82
N ASP A 85 20.11 -14.99 -9.91
CA ASP A 85 20.08 -13.56 -10.20
C ASP A 85 20.61 -12.83 -8.96
N ASN A 86 21.93 -12.59 -8.99
CA ASN A 86 22.61 -11.67 -8.11
C ASN A 86 22.24 -10.25 -8.53
N GLU A 87 21.04 -9.80 -8.14
CA GLU A 87 20.62 -8.42 -7.86
C GLU A 87 19.08 -8.41 -7.75
N LYS A 88 18.53 -9.06 -6.71
CA LYS A 88 17.10 -8.92 -6.43
C LYS A 88 16.87 -7.54 -5.84
N LYS A 89 16.74 -6.52 -6.69
CA LYS A 89 16.15 -5.24 -6.29
C LYS A 89 14.71 -5.55 -5.85
N THR A 90 14.50 -5.65 -4.54
CA THR A 90 13.15 -5.73 -3.97
C THR A 90 12.40 -4.49 -4.43
N ARG A 91 11.39 -4.67 -5.28
CA ARG A 91 10.56 -3.55 -5.72
C ARG A 91 9.83 -2.98 -4.51
N THR A 92 9.89 -1.67 -4.39
CA THR A 92 9.26 -0.87 -3.35
C THR A 92 7.91 -0.38 -3.86
N LEU A 93 7.05 0.07 -2.96
CA LEU A 93 5.79 0.73 -3.34
C LEU A 93 6.07 1.97 -4.22
N PHE A 94 7.19 2.66 -3.97
CA PHE A 94 7.60 3.85 -4.71
C PHE A 94 8.08 3.59 -6.14
N ASP A 95 8.32 2.33 -6.53
CA ASP A 95 8.60 2.00 -7.94
C ASP A 95 7.30 2.03 -8.79
N PHE A 96 6.11 1.97 -8.17
CA PHE A 96 4.80 1.99 -8.84
C PHE A 96 4.06 3.31 -8.60
N ILE A 97 4.16 3.81 -7.37
CA ILE A 97 3.46 4.99 -6.89
C ILE A 97 4.49 6.09 -6.66
N SER A 98 4.38 7.20 -7.38
CA SER A 98 5.29 8.32 -7.18
C SER A 98 5.01 9.04 -5.85
N ALA A 99 6.05 9.62 -5.26
CA ALA A 99 5.87 10.46 -4.08
C ALA A 99 4.92 11.65 -4.36
N GLU A 100 4.98 12.25 -5.55
CA GLU A 100 4.09 13.36 -5.90
C GLU A 100 2.60 12.98 -5.85
N GLU A 101 2.25 11.74 -6.24
CA GLU A 101 0.89 11.24 -6.11
C GLU A 101 0.46 11.13 -4.64
N LEU A 102 1.28 10.51 -3.79
CA LEU A 102 0.96 10.33 -2.37
C LEU A 102 0.86 11.66 -1.61
N TRP A 103 1.79 12.58 -1.86
CA TRP A 103 1.85 13.88 -1.21
C TRP A 103 0.77 14.87 -1.69
N ALA A 104 0.09 14.57 -2.80
CA ALA A 104 -1.05 15.35 -3.26
C ALA A 104 -2.35 15.05 -2.49
N CYS A 105 -2.38 14.01 -1.65
CA CYS A 105 -3.53 13.65 -0.83
C CYS A 105 -3.83 14.75 0.20
N THR A 106 -5.10 15.18 0.27
CA THR A 106 -5.56 16.22 1.20
C THR A 106 -6.37 15.65 2.36
N THR A 107 -6.30 14.34 2.59
CA THR A 107 -7.02 13.62 3.67
C THR A 107 -8.51 13.97 3.75
N CYS A 108 -9.16 14.20 2.61
CA CYS A 108 -10.56 14.62 2.54
C CYS A 108 -11.58 13.46 2.67
N ASN A 109 -11.10 12.21 2.62
CA ASN A 109 -11.89 10.99 2.72
C ASN A 109 -12.93 10.75 1.58
N ALA A 110 -12.91 11.56 0.51
CA ALA A 110 -13.87 11.42 -0.59
C ALA A 110 -13.79 10.04 -1.27
N CYS A 111 -12.58 9.51 -1.46
CA CYS A 111 -12.37 8.21 -2.12
C CYS A 111 -13.07 7.05 -1.42
N THR A 112 -13.11 7.08 -0.09
CA THR A 112 -13.70 6.03 0.75
C THR A 112 -15.22 6.10 0.72
N TYR A 113 -15.80 7.31 0.79
CA TYR A 113 -17.25 7.51 0.67
C TYR A 113 -17.80 7.20 -0.72
N GLU A 114 -17.02 7.46 -1.77
CA GLU A 114 -17.45 7.23 -3.15
C GLU A 114 -17.24 5.76 -3.60
N CYS A 115 -16.59 4.92 -2.80
CA CYS A 115 -16.33 3.55 -3.19
C CYS A 115 -17.57 2.65 -3.04
N PRO A 116 -18.10 2.05 -4.13
CA PRO A 116 -19.30 1.22 -4.06
C PRO A 116 -19.08 -0.16 -3.43
N VAL A 117 -17.81 -0.55 -3.22
CA VAL A 117 -17.41 -1.84 -2.63
C VAL A 117 -16.64 -1.67 -1.32
N ASN A 118 -16.71 -0.48 -0.71
CA ASN A 118 -16.13 -0.18 0.61
C ASN A 118 -14.61 -0.39 0.74
N ILE A 119 -13.86 -0.14 -0.34
CA ILE A 119 -12.39 -0.03 -0.28
C ILE A 119 -12.01 1.30 0.37
N ASP A 120 -11.01 1.24 1.25
CA ASP A 120 -10.44 2.41 1.92
C ASP A 120 -8.98 2.64 1.47
N PRO A 121 -8.70 3.63 0.60
CA PRO A 121 -7.34 3.95 0.16
C PRO A 121 -6.52 4.80 1.15
N LEU A 122 -7.06 5.15 2.31
CA LEU A 122 -6.41 5.97 3.35
C LEU A 122 -5.45 5.17 4.23
#